data_AF-K0T626-F1
#
_entry.id   AF-K0T626-F1
#
_cell.length_a   1.000
_cell.length_b   1.000
_cell.length_c   1.000
_cell.angle_alpha   90.00
_cell.angle_beta   90.00
_cell.angle_gamma   90.00
#
_symmetry.space_group_name_H-M   'P 1'
#
loop_
_entity.id
_entity.type
_entity.pdbx_description
1 polymer ?
#
loop_
_entity_poly.entity_id
_entity_poly.type
_entity_poly.pdbx_seq_one_letter_code
_entity_poly.pdbx_strand_id
1 'polypeptide(L)'
;MADDGRAKRPKPSEDGGAVIAERERIAELESEIAQLQLRSGMLLAAANQEVAKLRGRVVELESENDRLRRRGQAEGNHNVLPVVMTAIVDLSRIDTGVVAQISSFLAASRELLNLALTCKSFGWRQPMSTLNWSLVEEVARQSVCSRATDAEISFLPRYVSGTTTWLSILHIYEHPLLFDVLIGGCIEHLNEDKTTVCATGDDGISSAVASRHVMSSGVHFAEFQITGTPYIGVGEANARSGC
;
A
#
# COMPACT_ATOMS: atom_id res chain seq x y z
N MET A 1 -8.22 63.39 -67.73
CA MET A 1 -8.39 63.22 -66.27
C MET A 1 -9.40 62.08 -66.13
N ALA A 2 -8.98 60.82 -65.96
CA ALA A 2 -8.61 60.16 -64.69
C ALA A 2 -9.75 60.33 -63.65
N ASP A 3 -10.36 59.31 -63.05
CA ASP A 3 -9.81 58.04 -62.52
C ASP A 3 -10.95 57.00 -62.29
N ASP A 4 -10.52 55.75 -62.13
CA ASP A 4 -11.19 54.46 -62.26
C ASP A 4 -12.21 54.07 -61.17
N GLY A 5 -13.41 53.67 -61.62
CA GLY A 5 -14.38 52.90 -60.84
C GLY A 5 -14.37 51.42 -61.19
N ARG A 6 -13.30 50.68 -60.85
CA ARG A 6 -13.24 49.22 -61.08
C ARG A 6 -13.21 48.45 -59.75
N ALA A 7 -14.39 48.19 -59.20
CA ALA A 7 -14.57 47.23 -58.11
C ALA A 7 -14.15 45.82 -58.59
N LYS A 8 -12.99 45.35 -58.13
CA LYS A 8 -12.55 43.96 -58.31
C LYS A 8 -13.48 43.05 -57.50
N ARG A 9 -14.20 42.16 -58.19
CA ARG A 9 -14.94 41.05 -57.57
C ARG A 9 -13.94 40.16 -56.81
N PRO A 10 -14.12 39.87 -55.50
CA PRO A 10 -13.25 38.92 -54.81
C PRO A 10 -13.47 37.53 -55.40
N LYS A 11 -12.37 36.83 -55.67
CA LYS A 11 -12.42 35.39 -55.99
C LYS A 11 -12.93 34.65 -54.74
N PRO A 12 -13.82 33.65 -54.87
CA PRO A 12 -14.20 32.82 -53.75
C PRO A 12 -12.96 32.05 -53.26
N SER A 13 -12.73 32.18 -51.96
CA SER A 13 -11.59 31.68 -51.20
C SER A 13 -11.49 30.14 -51.24
N GLU A 14 -10.27 29.62 -51.29
CA GLU A 14 -9.89 28.20 -51.12
C GLU A 14 -10.19 27.65 -49.70
N ASP A 15 -10.87 28.43 -48.86
CA ASP A 15 -11.24 28.17 -47.46
C ASP A 15 -12.37 27.14 -47.28
N GLY A 16 -13.14 26.83 -48.33
CA GLY A 16 -14.22 25.84 -48.25
C GLY A 16 -13.74 24.42 -47.95
N GLY A 17 -12.53 24.04 -48.39
CA GLY A 17 -11.98 22.70 -48.18
C GLY A 17 -11.55 22.42 -46.74
N ALA A 18 -10.97 23.43 -46.07
CA ALA A 18 -10.56 23.32 -44.67
C ALA A 18 -11.77 23.19 -43.74
N VAL A 19 -12.83 23.96 -44.01
CA VAL A 19 -14.09 23.90 -43.25
C VAL A 19 -14.80 22.56 -43.40
N ILE A 20 -14.73 21.93 -44.57
CA ILE A 20 -15.31 20.58 -44.80
C ILE A 20 -14.52 19.53 -44.00
N ALA A 21 -13.18 19.55 -44.07
CA ALA A 21 -12.34 18.61 -43.34
C ALA A 21 -12.48 18.74 -41.81
N GLU A 22 -12.68 19.96 -41.29
CA GLU A 22 -12.91 20.19 -39.88
C GLU A 22 -14.28 19.69 -39.43
N ARG A 23 -15.33 19.87 -40.26
CA ARG A 23 -16.66 19.31 -40.01
C ARG A 23 -16.68 17.78 -40.00
N GLU A 24 -15.90 17.15 -40.87
CA GLU A 24 -15.76 15.69 -40.90
C GLU A 24 -15.10 15.16 -39.61
N ARG A 25 -14.03 15.81 -39.13
CA ARG A 25 -13.39 15.45 -37.86
C ARG A 25 -14.29 15.66 -36.65
N ILE A 26 -15.08 16.74 -36.64
CA ILE A 26 -16.05 16.99 -35.57
C ILE A 26 -17.11 15.88 -35.54
N ALA A 27 -17.65 15.49 -36.70
CA ALA A 27 -18.62 14.40 -36.78
C ALA A 27 -18.03 13.04 -36.34
N GLU A 28 -16.76 12.78 -36.66
CA GLU A 28 -16.05 11.58 -36.19
C GLU A 28 -15.87 11.57 -34.67
N LEU A 29 -15.40 12.67 -34.09
CA LEU A 29 -15.25 12.82 -32.63
C LEU A 29 -16.59 12.73 -31.90
N GLU A 30 -17.66 13.31 -32.45
CA GLU A 30 -19.02 13.20 -31.89
C GLU A 30 -19.51 11.74 -31.89
N SER A 31 -19.23 10.99 -32.95
CA SER A 31 -19.50 9.55 -33.02
C SER A 31 -18.70 8.77 -31.99
N GLU A 32 -17.41 9.06 -31.81
CA GLU A 32 -16.58 8.42 -30.79
C GLU A 32 -17.06 8.72 -29.37
N ILE A 33 -17.43 9.97 -29.08
CA ILE A 33 -17.99 10.38 -27.79
C ILE A 33 -19.28 9.60 -27.51
N ALA A 34 -20.17 9.49 -28.50
CA ALA A 34 -21.41 8.71 -28.36
C ALA A 34 -21.13 7.22 -28.08
N GLN A 35 -20.13 6.63 -28.76
CA GLN A 35 -19.72 5.25 -28.51
C GLN A 35 -19.11 5.05 -27.12
N LEU A 36 -18.26 5.98 -26.67
CA LEU A 36 -17.66 5.95 -25.34
C LEU A 36 -18.71 6.10 -24.24
N GLN A 37 -19.69 6.98 -24.44
CA GLN A 37 -20.82 7.15 -23.53
C GLN A 37 -21.65 5.86 -23.42
N LEU A 38 -21.92 5.19 -24.55
CA LEU A 38 -22.63 3.91 -24.55
C LEU A 38 -21.85 2.83 -23.80
N ARG A 39 -20.54 2.69 -24.07
CA ARG A 39 -19.68 1.72 -23.37
C ARG A 39 -19.59 2.00 -21.88
N SER A 40 -19.43 3.27 -21.49
CA SER A 40 -19.40 3.69 -20.10
C SER A 40 -20.71 3.37 -19.38
N GLY A 41 -21.86 3.61 -20.02
CA GLY A 41 -23.18 3.27 -19.49
C GLY A 41 -23.36 1.76 -19.27
N MET A 42 -22.91 0.93 -20.21
CA MET A 42 -22.96 -0.53 -20.07
C MET A 42 -22.08 -1.03 -18.92
N LEU A 43 -20.87 -0.50 -18.78
CA LEU A 43 -19.96 -0.86 -17.68
C LEU A 43 -20.54 -0.44 -16.32
N LEU A 44 -21.15 0.74 -16.23
CA LEU A 44 -21.81 1.21 -15.02
C LEU A 44 -23.00 0.32 -14.63
N ALA A 45 -23.81 -0.10 -15.60
CA ALA A 45 -24.92 -1.01 -15.36
C ALA A 45 -24.45 -2.38 -14.85
N ALA A 46 -23.40 -2.95 -15.47
CA ALA A 46 -22.80 -4.21 -15.03
C ALA A 46 -22.22 -4.11 -13.61
N ALA A 47 -21.51 -3.03 -13.30
CA ALA A 47 -20.97 -2.78 -11.96
C ALA A 47 -22.09 -2.66 -10.91
N ASN A 48 -23.16 -1.94 -11.23
CA ASN A 48 -24.32 -1.79 -10.33
C ASN A 48 -25.03 -3.13 -10.08
N GLN A 49 -25.12 -3.99 -11.09
CA GLN A 49 -25.68 -5.34 -10.95
C GLN A 49 -24.83 -6.19 -9.99
N GLU A 50 -23.51 -6.13 -10.12
CA GLU A 50 -22.60 -6.88 -9.23
C GLU A 50 -22.67 -6.35 -7.79
N VAL A 51 -22.71 -5.03 -7.61
CA VAL A 51 -22.90 -4.41 -6.28
C VAL A 51 -24.22 -4.86 -5.65
N ALA A 52 -25.32 -4.91 -6.42
CA ALA A 52 -26.60 -5.40 -5.91
C ALA A 52 -26.53 -6.88 -5.49
N LYS A 53 -25.83 -7.71 -6.27
CA LYS A 53 -25.62 -9.13 -5.97
C LYS A 53 -24.79 -9.34 -4.71
N LEU A 54 -23.71 -8.59 -4.55
CA LEU A 54 -22.87 -8.61 -3.34
C LEU A 54 -23.65 -8.16 -2.10
N ARG A 55 -24.44 -7.09 -2.21
CA ARG A 55 -25.32 -6.62 -1.12
C ARG A 55 -26.32 -7.71 -0.70
N GLY A 56 -26.90 -8.44 -1.65
CA GLY A 56 -27.76 -9.59 -1.35
C GLY A 56 -27.05 -10.68 -0.54
N ARG A 57 -25.83 -11.05 -0.94
CA ARG A 57 -25.01 -12.04 -0.21
C ARG A 57 -24.64 -11.59 1.20
N VAL A 58 -24.36 -10.31 1.41
CA VAL A 58 -24.06 -9.77 2.74
C VAL A 58 -25.27 -9.93 3.66
N VAL A 59 -26.48 -9.56 3.20
CA VAL A 59 -27.71 -9.72 3.99
C VAL A 59 -27.98 -11.18 4.34
N GLU A 60 -27.73 -12.10 3.41
CA GLU A 60 -27.88 -13.54 3.64
C GLU A 60 -26.90 -14.04 4.73
N LEU A 61 -25.62 -13.68 4.61
CA LEU A 61 -24.58 -14.05 5.58
C LEU A 61 -24.80 -13.44 6.96
N GLU A 62 -25.32 -12.22 7.03
CA GLU A 62 -25.70 -11.56 8.29
C GLU A 62 -26.85 -12.33 8.97
N SER A 63 -27.89 -12.69 8.21
CA SER A 63 -29.00 -13.52 8.72
C SER A 63 -28.53 -14.91 9.17
N GLU A 64 -27.59 -15.53 8.46
CA GLU A 64 -27.00 -16.81 8.86
C GLU A 64 -26.19 -16.68 10.16
N ASN A 65 -25.37 -15.64 10.29
CA ASN A 65 -24.66 -15.34 11.54
C ASN A 65 -25.61 -15.14 12.72
N ASP A 66 -26.71 -14.43 12.52
CA ASP A 66 -27.73 -14.22 13.55
C ASP A 66 -28.45 -15.52 13.92
N ARG A 67 -28.63 -16.45 12.98
CA ARG A 67 -29.14 -17.80 13.28
C ARG A 67 -28.14 -18.62 14.08
N LEU A 68 -26.86 -18.58 13.72
CA LEU A 68 -25.79 -19.30 14.45
C LEU A 68 -25.63 -18.75 15.87
N ARG A 69 -25.67 -17.42 16.05
CA ARG A 69 -25.68 -16.77 17.37
C ARG A 69 -26.87 -17.22 18.22
N ARG A 70 -28.08 -17.23 17.64
CA ARG A 70 -29.27 -17.73 18.34
C ARG A 70 -29.19 -19.21 18.67
N ARG A 71 -28.62 -20.05 17.81
CA ARG A 71 -28.42 -21.47 18.08
C ARG A 71 -27.44 -21.69 19.23
N GLY A 72 -26.31 -20.96 19.24
CA GLY A 72 -25.35 -21.00 20.34
C GLY A 72 -25.93 -20.53 21.69
N GLN A 73 -26.97 -19.69 21.67
CA GLN A 73 -27.69 -19.26 22.87
C GLN A 73 -28.82 -20.22 23.28
N ALA A 74 -29.48 -20.90 22.33
CA ALA A 74 -30.61 -21.80 22.61
C ALA A 74 -30.18 -23.20 23.11
N GLU A 75 -28.96 -23.65 22.78
CA GLU A 75 -28.37 -24.87 23.37
C GLU A 75 -27.92 -24.68 24.84
N GLY A 76 -28.11 -23.48 25.42
CA GLY A 76 -27.77 -23.12 26.80
C GLY A 76 -28.90 -23.26 27.83
N ASN A 77 -29.88 -24.15 27.64
CA ASN A 77 -30.93 -24.39 28.64
C ASN A 77 -30.78 -25.77 29.30
N HIS A 78 -29.87 -25.85 30.27
CA HIS A 78 -29.81 -26.95 31.25
C HIS A 78 -29.90 -26.37 32.66
N ASN A 79 -31.08 -26.53 33.26
CA ASN A 79 -31.22 -26.45 34.71
C ASN A 79 -30.65 -27.74 35.31
N VAL A 80 -29.78 -27.57 36.32
CA VAL A 80 -29.15 -28.59 37.18
C VAL A 80 -27.91 -29.29 36.60
N LEU A 81 -26.79 -28.56 36.63
CA LEU A 81 -25.54 -28.91 37.33
C LEU A 81 -24.57 -27.73 37.12
N PRO A 82 -23.80 -27.28 38.12
CA PRO A 82 -22.85 -26.20 37.93
C PRO A 82 -21.64 -26.74 37.18
N VAL A 83 -21.78 -26.94 35.86
CA VAL A 83 -20.64 -26.93 34.95
C VAL A 83 -20.47 -25.50 34.49
N VAL A 84 -20.18 -24.63 35.46
CA VAL A 84 -19.28 -23.52 35.16
C VAL A 84 -17.93 -24.19 34.93
N MET A 85 -17.71 -24.72 33.72
CA MET A 85 -16.38 -24.65 33.15
C MET A 85 -16.15 -23.18 32.80
N THR A 86 -16.02 -22.34 33.84
CA THR A 86 -14.83 -21.50 33.84
C THR A 86 -13.71 -22.52 33.81
N ALA A 87 -13.25 -22.88 32.62
CA ALA A 87 -11.84 -23.11 32.47
C ALA A 87 -11.23 -21.78 32.91
N ILE A 88 -11.01 -21.62 34.22
CA ILE A 88 -10.03 -20.70 34.74
C ILE A 88 -8.77 -21.27 34.13
N VAL A 89 -8.42 -20.77 32.95
CA VAL A 89 -7.15 -21.09 32.34
C VAL A 89 -6.17 -20.55 33.36
N ASP A 90 -5.54 -21.46 34.08
CA ASP A 90 -4.48 -21.13 35.01
C ASP A 90 -3.29 -20.66 34.19
N LEU A 91 -3.29 -19.36 33.90
CA LEU A 91 -2.24 -18.69 33.14
C LEU A 91 -0.93 -18.62 33.91
N SER A 92 -0.89 -19.05 35.18
CA SER A 92 0.37 -19.13 35.96
C SER A 92 1.39 -20.08 35.33
N ARG A 93 0.93 -21.01 34.48
CA ARG A 93 1.79 -21.95 33.74
C ARG A 93 2.29 -21.44 32.41
N ILE A 94 1.63 -20.42 31.85
CA ILE A 94 2.20 -19.72 30.72
C ILE A 94 3.32 -18.89 31.35
N ASP A 95 4.56 -19.20 30.99
CA ASP A 95 5.74 -18.43 31.39
C ASP A 95 6.23 -17.61 30.19
N THR A 96 7.05 -16.60 30.47
CA THR A 96 7.76 -15.81 29.46
C THR A 96 8.51 -16.70 28.48
N GLY A 97 9.06 -17.83 28.92
CA GLY A 97 9.71 -18.79 28.04
C GLY A 97 8.78 -19.40 26.98
N VAL A 98 7.52 -19.70 27.34
CA VAL A 98 6.53 -20.24 26.40
C VAL A 98 6.12 -19.17 25.38
N VAL A 99 5.88 -17.93 25.84
CA VAL A 99 5.52 -16.83 24.94
C VAL A 99 6.70 -16.48 24.02
N ALA A 100 7.94 -16.52 24.52
CA ALA A 100 9.14 -16.32 23.72
C ALA A 100 9.30 -17.40 22.65
N GLN A 101 9.06 -18.67 23.01
CA GLN A 101 9.10 -19.78 22.08
C GLN A 101 8.02 -19.65 21.00
N ILE A 102 6.77 -19.33 21.37
CA ILE A 102 5.70 -19.06 20.40
C ILE A 102 6.10 -17.89 19.49
N SER A 103 6.60 -16.80 20.08
CA SER A 103 7.03 -15.61 19.35
C SER A 103 8.17 -15.90 18.37
N SER A 104 9.06 -16.85 18.68
CA SER A 104 10.15 -17.25 17.77
C SER A 104 9.65 -17.90 16.47
N PHE A 105 8.43 -18.43 16.46
CA PHE A 105 7.77 -18.92 15.24
C PHE A 105 7.00 -17.83 14.50
N LEU A 106 6.78 -16.66 15.12
CA LEU A 106 6.07 -15.54 14.50
C LEU A 106 7.09 -14.66 13.79
N ALA A 107 7.17 -14.81 12.47
CA ALA A 107 8.12 -14.06 11.65
C ALA A 107 7.62 -12.65 11.31
N ALA A 108 6.31 -12.39 11.44
CA ALA A 108 5.69 -11.13 11.07
C ALA A 108 5.43 -10.20 12.26
N SER A 109 5.77 -8.92 12.12
CA SER A 109 5.55 -7.83 13.08
C SER A 109 4.10 -7.75 13.53
N ARG A 110 3.14 -7.98 12.62
CA ARG A 110 1.70 -8.00 12.91
C ARG A 110 1.30 -9.18 13.79
N GLU A 111 1.90 -10.35 13.60
CA GLU A 111 1.63 -11.54 14.41
C GLU A 111 2.15 -11.36 15.83
N LEU A 112 3.37 -10.81 15.95
CA LEU A 112 3.97 -10.43 17.23
C LEU A 112 3.12 -9.38 17.97
N LEU A 113 2.60 -8.37 17.27
CA LEU A 113 1.68 -7.39 17.84
C LEU A 113 0.36 -8.02 18.31
N ASN A 114 -0.24 -8.90 17.51
CA ASN A 114 -1.47 -9.59 17.87
C ASN A 114 -1.26 -10.49 19.10
N LEU A 115 -0.12 -11.17 19.17
CA LEU A 115 0.26 -11.96 20.35
C LEU A 115 0.39 -11.05 21.58
N ALA A 116 1.03 -9.88 21.45
CA ALA A 116 1.15 -8.89 22.51
C ALA A 116 -0.22 -8.45 23.05
N LEU A 117 -1.14 -8.10 22.15
CA LEU A 117 -2.51 -7.68 22.50
C LEU A 117 -3.28 -8.82 23.17
N THR A 118 -3.09 -10.05 22.69
CA THR A 118 -3.69 -11.25 23.25
C THR A 118 -3.18 -11.50 24.68
N CYS A 119 -1.86 -11.53 24.90
CA CYS A 119 -1.27 -11.65 26.23
C CYS A 119 -1.76 -10.54 27.18
N LYS A 120 -1.85 -9.30 26.70
CA LYS A 120 -2.39 -8.17 27.48
C LYS A 120 -3.86 -8.39 27.87
N SER A 121 -4.69 -8.89 26.94
CA SER A 121 -6.11 -9.17 27.21
C SER A 121 -6.31 -10.28 28.26
N PHE A 122 -5.38 -11.22 28.31
CA PHE A 122 -5.33 -12.28 29.33
C PHE A 122 -4.75 -11.81 30.68
N GLY A 123 -4.45 -10.52 30.83
CA GLY A 123 -3.95 -9.95 32.09
C GLY A 123 -2.49 -10.31 32.38
N TRP A 124 -1.72 -10.69 31.35
CA TRP A 124 -0.30 -10.98 31.48
C TRP A 124 0.46 -9.78 32.06
N ARG A 125 1.12 -9.98 33.20
CA ARG A 125 2.07 -9.00 33.75
C ARG A 125 3.47 -9.41 33.33
N GLN A 126 4.13 -8.53 32.61
CA GLN A 126 5.47 -8.74 32.09
C GLN A 126 6.48 -8.85 33.25
N PRO A 127 7.20 -9.97 33.42
CA PRO A 127 8.37 -9.97 34.28
C PRO A 127 9.41 -9.07 33.62
N MET A 128 9.91 -8.08 34.36
CA MET A 128 10.93 -7.15 33.88
C MET A 128 12.15 -7.96 33.44
N SER A 129 12.44 -7.97 32.14
CA SER A 129 13.77 -8.39 31.67
C SER A 129 14.82 -7.40 32.18
N THR A 130 16.07 -7.84 32.25
CA THR A 130 17.22 -7.06 32.74
C THR A 130 17.47 -5.77 31.96
N LEU A 131 17.08 -5.75 30.68
CA LEU A 131 16.80 -4.52 29.92
C LEU A 131 15.28 -4.31 29.98
N ASN A 132 14.81 -3.10 30.29
CA ASN A 132 13.38 -2.74 30.45
C ASN A 132 12.50 -2.89 29.17
N TRP A 133 12.77 -3.84 28.30
CA TRP A 133 12.06 -4.06 27.04
C TRP A 133 10.89 -5.03 27.20
N SER A 134 9.88 -4.84 26.37
CA SER A 134 8.81 -5.82 26.27
C SER A 134 9.34 -7.08 25.57
N LEU A 135 8.79 -8.26 25.88
CA LEU A 135 9.15 -9.51 25.19
C LEU A 135 9.05 -9.38 23.66
N VAL A 136 8.05 -8.64 23.20
CA VAL A 136 7.77 -8.41 21.79
C VAL A 136 8.84 -7.53 21.15
N GLU A 137 9.37 -6.55 21.89
CA GLU A 137 10.50 -5.73 21.46
C GLU A 137 11.79 -6.55 21.38
N GLU A 138 12.04 -7.44 22.34
CA GLU A 138 13.23 -8.29 22.34
C GLU A 138 13.19 -9.33 21.22
N VAL A 139 12.03 -9.94 20.95
CA VAL A 139 11.87 -10.85 19.81
C VAL A 139 12.02 -10.09 18.49
N ALA A 140 11.37 -8.93 18.35
CA ALA A 140 11.51 -8.12 17.15
C ALA A 140 12.98 -7.72 16.89
N ARG A 141 13.73 -7.37 17.95
CA ARG A 141 15.17 -7.13 17.88
C ARG A 141 15.92 -8.34 17.37
N GLN A 142 15.69 -9.52 17.95
CA GLN A 142 16.36 -10.75 17.52
C GLN A 142 16.05 -11.08 16.06
N SER A 143 14.80 -10.94 15.63
CA SER A 143 14.39 -11.14 14.25
C SER A 143 15.08 -10.16 13.30
N VAL A 144 15.15 -8.88 13.63
CA VAL A 144 15.89 -7.87 12.84
C VAL A 144 17.37 -8.24 12.79
N CYS A 145 18.02 -8.48 13.93
CA CYS A 145 19.45 -8.82 13.98
C CYS A 145 19.79 -10.12 13.24
N SER A 146 18.85 -11.07 13.11
CA SER A 146 19.07 -12.30 12.33
C SER A 146 18.95 -12.11 10.81
N ARG A 147 18.23 -11.07 10.37
CA ARG A 147 17.95 -10.79 8.95
C ARG A 147 18.84 -9.69 8.39
N ALA A 148 19.19 -8.72 9.22
CA ALA A 148 19.95 -7.54 8.83
C ALA A 148 21.45 -7.83 8.78
N THR A 149 22.14 -7.17 7.85
CA THR A 149 23.61 -7.19 7.83
C THR A 149 24.19 -6.28 8.91
N ASP A 150 25.44 -6.53 9.33
CA ASP A 150 26.11 -5.67 10.32
C ASP A 150 26.16 -4.20 9.88
N ALA A 151 26.28 -3.95 8.57
CA ALA A 151 26.21 -2.62 7.99
C ALA A 151 24.84 -1.99 8.25
N GLU A 152 23.75 -2.66 7.87
CA GLU A 152 22.39 -2.17 8.10
C GLU A 152 22.08 -1.94 9.60
N ILE A 153 22.54 -2.84 10.47
CA ILE A 153 22.38 -2.72 11.93
C ILE A 153 23.11 -1.49 12.46
N SER A 154 24.30 -1.18 11.91
CA SER A 154 25.11 -0.02 12.33
C SER A 154 24.45 1.33 12.01
N PHE A 155 23.53 1.36 11.05
CA PHE A 155 22.77 2.54 10.65
C PHE A 155 21.42 2.67 11.37
N LEU A 156 20.99 1.66 12.13
CA LEU A 156 19.81 1.78 12.95
C LEU A 156 20.00 2.95 13.93
N PRO A 157 18.96 3.78 14.15
CA PRO A 157 19.03 4.90 15.08
C PRO A 157 19.65 4.43 16.38
N ARG A 158 20.78 5.03 16.78
CA ARG A 158 21.46 4.70 18.05
C ARG A 158 20.46 4.93 19.17
N TYR A 159 19.90 3.82 19.64
CA TYR A 159 18.82 3.71 20.61
C TYR A 159 17.42 4.04 20.07
N VAL A 160 16.56 3.03 20.28
CA VAL A 160 15.11 3.08 20.52
C VAL A 160 14.80 4.20 21.54
N SER A 161 14.87 5.45 21.11
CA SER A 161 14.60 6.63 21.94
C SER A 161 13.34 7.30 21.42
N GLY A 162 12.28 7.16 22.21
CA GLY A 162 11.03 7.91 22.10
C GLY A 162 10.07 7.51 20.98
N THR A 163 10.57 7.24 19.76
CA THR A 163 9.68 7.18 18.58
C THR A 163 9.81 5.89 17.76
N THR A 164 10.98 5.26 17.76
CA THR A 164 11.25 4.08 16.91
C THR A 164 11.43 2.84 17.78
N THR A 165 10.54 1.86 17.64
CA THR A 165 10.60 0.58 18.35
C THR A 165 11.22 -0.53 17.50
N TRP A 166 11.74 -1.60 18.12
CA TRP A 166 12.23 -2.77 17.39
C TRP A 166 11.14 -3.41 16.54
N LEU A 167 9.88 -3.41 17.02
CA LEU A 167 8.73 -3.82 16.21
C LEU A 167 8.52 -2.95 14.98
N SER A 168 8.71 -1.63 15.11
CA SER A 168 8.60 -0.70 13.98
C SER A 168 9.72 -0.94 12.97
N ILE A 169 10.93 -1.22 13.45
CA ILE A 169 12.07 -1.59 12.60
C ILE A 169 11.80 -2.91 11.88
N LEU A 170 11.34 -3.95 12.60
CA LEU A 170 10.97 -5.23 11.99
C LEU A 170 9.90 -5.06 10.90
N HIS A 171 8.92 -4.19 11.14
CA HIS A 171 7.89 -3.88 10.15
C HIS A 171 8.48 -3.28 8.87
N ILE A 172 9.49 -2.40 8.96
CA ILE A 172 10.20 -1.84 7.80
C ILE A 172 10.93 -2.96 7.02
N TYR A 173 11.58 -3.89 7.71
CA TYR A 173 12.24 -5.04 7.09
C TYR A 173 11.28 -6.05 6.43
N GLU A 174 10.01 -6.05 6.82
CA GLU A 174 8.96 -6.86 6.18
C GLU A 174 8.33 -6.20 4.96
N HIS A 175 8.43 -4.87 4.86
CA HIS A 175 7.77 -4.07 3.83
C HIS A 175 8.82 -3.21 3.11
N PRO A 176 9.71 -3.83 2.30
CA PRO A 176 10.75 -3.10 1.59
C PRO A 176 10.14 -2.07 0.62
N LEU A 177 10.88 -0.98 0.42
CA LEU A 177 10.53 0.04 -0.57
C LEU A 177 10.54 -0.56 -1.98
N LEU A 178 9.46 -0.35 -2.73
CA LEU A 178 9.32 -0.79 -4.11
C LEU A 178 9.31 0.42 -5.03
N PHE A 179 10.30 0.51 -5.92
CA PHE A 179 10.36 1.49 -6.99
C PHE A 179 9.49 1.05 -8.16
N ASP A 180 8.18 1.11 -7.98
CA ASP A 180 7.21 0.56 -8.94
C ASP A 180 7.03 1.43 -10.20
N VAL A 181 7.52 2.67 -10.18
CA VAL A 181 7.47 3.59 -11.31
C VAL A 181 8.89 4.04 -11.66
N LEU A 182 9.32 3.76 -12.89
CA LEU A 182 10.58 4.26 -13.46
C LEU A 182 10.27 5.29 -14.55
N ILE A 183 10.93 6.44 -14.49
CA ILE A 183 10.75 7.57 -15.41
C ILE A 183 12.11 7.93 -16.00
N GLY A 184 12.18 8.11 -17.32
CA GLY A 184 13.41 8.47 -18.02
C GLY A 184 13.97 7.34 -18.88
N GLY A 185 15.17 7.55 -19.41
CA GLY A 185 15.91 6.57 -20.21
C GLY A 185 17.08 5.97 -19.44
N CYS A 186 17.46 4.73 -19.78
CA CYS A 186 18.62 4.05 -19.20
C CYS A 186 18.46 3.70 -17.69
N ILE A 187 17.25 3.35 -17.25
CA ILE A 187 16.98 2.82 -15.91
C ILE A 187 16.12 1.55 -16.00
N GLU A 188 16.47 0.52 -15.26
CA GLU A 188 15.69 -0.72 -15.17
C GLU A 188 15.72 -1.33 -13.76
N HIS A 189 14.86 -2.32 -13.53
CA HIS A 189 14.89 -3.13 -12.31
C HIS A 189 15.97 -4.19 -12.43
N LEU A 190 16.86 -4.24 -11.44
CA LEU A 190 17.91 -5.26 -11.43
C LEU A 190 17.28 -6.64 -11.18
N ASN A 191 17.50 -7.60 -12.08
CA ASN A 191 16.94 -8.96 -11.96
C ASN A 191 15.40 -8.99 -11.79
N GLU A 192 14.68 -8.00 -12.36
CA GLU A 192 13.23 -7.83 -12.17
C GLU A 192 12.80 -7.56 -10.71
N ASP A 193 13.74 -7.29 -9.81
CA ASP A 193 13.49 -6.93 -8.43
C ASP A 193 13.18 -5.42 -8.32
N LYS A 194 11.95 -5.12 -7.91
CA LYS A 194 11.47 -3.73 -7.76
C LYS A 194 12.07 -3.00 -6.56
N THR A 195 12.78 -3.69 -5.67
CA THR A 195 13.52 -3.04 -4.58
C THR A 195 14.86 -2.46 -5.04
N THR A 196 15.34 -2.88 -6.23
CA THR A 196 16.65 -2.50 -6.74
C THR A 196 16.54 -1.91 -8.15
N VAL A 197 17.12 -0.72 -8.35
CA VAL A 197 17.19 -0.07 -9.66
C VAL A 197 18.63 0.06 -10.11
N CYS A 198 18.87 -0.19 -11.40
CA CYS A 198 20.18 -0.01 -12.01
C CYS A 198 20.08 0.92 -13.22
N ALA A 199 21.16 1.67 -13.46
CA ALA A 199 21.33 2.43 -14.69
C ALA A 199 21.92 1.52 -15.77
N THR A 200 21.40 1.60 -16.99
CA THR A 200 21.78 0.73 -18.12
C THR A 200 22.52 1.45 -19.25
N GLY A 201 22.80 2.75 -19.09
CA GLY A 201 23.45 3.55 -20.11
C GLY A 201 24.09 4.81 -19.56
N ASP A 202 24.92 5.44 -20.39
CA ASP A 202 25.87 6.45 -19.94
C ASP A 202 25.30 7.88 -19.96
N ASP A 203 24.21 8.15 -20.70
CA ASP A 203 23.66 9.50 -20.89
C ASP A 203 22.12 9.51 -20.79
N GLY A 204 21.59 9.84 -19.60
CA GLY A 204 20.15 10.02 -19.39
C GLY A 204 19.79 10.55 -18.01
N ILE A 205 18.72 11.36 -17.93
CA ILE A 205 18.08 11.71 -16.66
C ILE A 205 17.01 10.67 -16.39
N SER A 206 17.10 10.02 -15.23
CA SER A 206 16.16 9.01 -14.79
C SER A 206 15.74 9.21 -13.34
N SER A 207 14.56 8.70 -13.01
CA SER A 207 13.96 8.79 -11.69
C SER A 207 13.22 7.50 -11.37
N ALA A 208 13.45 6.99 -10.18
CA ALA A 208 12.72 5.86 -9.61
C ALA A 208 11.79 6.39 -8.52
N VAL A 209 10.51 6.03 -8.60
CA VAL A 209 9.46 6.51 -7.71
C VAL A 209 8.81 5.33 -7.02
N ALA A 210 8.75 5.40 -5.69
CA ALA A 210 7.99 4.47 -4.86
C ALA A 210 6.56 5.03 -4.66
N SER A 211 5.67 4.77 -5.62
CA SER A 211 4.37 5.45 -5.71
C SER A 211 3.44 5.14 -4.54
N ARG A 212 3.61 3.97 -3.92
CA ARG A 212 2.79 3.48 -2.81
C ARG A 212 3.37 3.79 -1.44
N HIS A 213 4.53 4.44 -1.39
CA HIS A 213 5.22 4.74 -0.16
C HIS A 213 5.27 6.25 0.05
N VAL A 214 4.50 6.74 1.00
CA VAL A 214 4.62 8.13 1.46
C VAL A 214 5.76 8.15 2.46
N MET A 215 6.88 8.79 2.08
CA MET A 215 7.98 9.04 3.02
C MET A 215 7.46 10.01 4.09
N SER A 216 7.16 9.49 5.28
CA SER A 216 6.82 10.31 6.44
C SER A 216 8.09 11.00 6.97
N SER A 217 7.93 12.04 7.79
CA SER A 217 9.06 12.69 8.46
C SER A 217 9.90 11.65 9.21
N GLY A 218 11.18 11.52 8.87
CA GLY A 218 12.04 10.48 9.43
C GLY A 218 13.36 10.40 8.67
N VAL A 219 14.27 9.54 9.17
CA VAL A 219 15.51 9.23 8.47
C VAL A 219 15.24 8.02 7.57
N HIS A 220 15.42 8.23 6.27
CA HIS A 220 15.28 7.19 5.26
C HIS A 220 16.64 6.93 4.63
N PHE A 221 16.92 5.67 4.35
CA PHE A 221 18.19 5.25 3.78
C PHE A 221 17.96 4.64 2.40
N ALA A 222 18.85 4.99 1.46
CA ALA A 222 18.93 4.38 0.15
C ALA A 222 20.39 4.10 -0.13
N GLU A 223 20.68 2.88 -0.58
CA GLU A 223 22.01 2.48 -1.02
C GLU A 223 22.11 2.62 -2.53
N PHE A 224 23.23 3.18 -3.00
CA PHE A 224 23.48 3.39 -4.42
C PHE A 224 24.77 2.66 -4.80
N GLN A 225 24.65 1.69 -5.70
CA GLN A 225 25.82 1.12 -6.36
C GLN A 225 26.12 1.95 -7.61
N ILE A 226 27.20 2.73 -7.53
CA ILE A 226 27.58 3.69 -8.56
C ILE A 226 28.76 3.19 -9.38
N THR A 227 28.62 3.22 -10.70
CA THR A 227 29.71 3.12 -11.66
C THR A 227 29.80 4.43 -12.47
N GLY A 228 31.01 4.94 -12.72
CA GLY A 228 31.22 6.20 -13.47
C GLY A 228 31.00 7.47 -12.64
N THR A 229 30.42 8.52 -13.26
CA THR A 229 30.20 9.85 -12.64
C THR A 229 28.71 10.23 -12.65
N PRO A 230 27.87 9.61 -11.80
CA PRO A 230 26.45 9.92 -11.78
C PRO A 230 26.14 11.19 -10.97
N TYR A 231 25.01 11.80 -11.29
CA TYR A 231 24.36 12.82 -10.47
C TYR A 231 23.11 12.20 -9.83
N ILE A 232 23.12 12.06 -8.51
CA ILE A 232 22.04 11.41 -7.75
C ILE A 232 21.40 12.43 -6.81
N GLY A 233 20.07 12.41 -6.74
CA GLY A 233 19.29 13.19 -5.80
C GLY A 233 18.08 12.40 -5.29
N VAL A 234 17.70 12.64 -4.04
CA VAL A 234 16.45 12.16 -3.45
C VAL A 234 15.52 13.36 -3.32
N GLY A 235 14.31 13.25 -3.87
CA GLY A 235 13.33 14.32 -3.88
C GLY A 235 11.95 13.85 -3.47
N GLU A 236 11.23 14.70 -2.74
CA GLU A 236 9.81 14.48 -2.43
C GLU A 236 8.96 15.04 -3.58
N ALA A 237 8.20 14.18 -4.25
CA ALA A 237 7.27 14.60 -5.29
C ALA A 237 5.97 15.10 -4.65
N ASN A 238 5.88 16.41 -4.37
CA ASN A 238 4.68 17.01 -3.81
C ASN A 238 3.66 17.28 -4.93
N ALA A 239 2.80 16.30 -5.22
CA ALA A 239 1.66 16.48 -6.10
C ALA A 239 0.59 17.34 -5.39
N ARG A 240 0.81 18.65 -5.31
CA ARG A 240 -0.28 19.58 -5.04
C ARG A 240 -1.17 19.61 -6.30
N SER A 241 -2.23 18.80 -6.30
CA SER A 241 -3.37 19.04 -7.18
C SER A 241 -3.98 20.39 -6.79
N GLY A 242 -3.57 21.43 -7.51
CA GLY A 242 -4.26 22.73 -7.49
C GLY A 242 -5.71 22.53 -7.93
N CYS A 243 -6.60 23.24 -7.24
CA CYS A 243 -8.05 23.27 -7.42
C CYS A 243 -8.48 23.56 -8.86
#